data_AF-A0A9X7E6L9-F1
#
_entry.id   AF-A0A9X7E6L9-F1
#
_cell.length_a   1.000
_cell.length_b   1.000
_cell.length_c   1.000
_cell.angle_alpha   90.00
_cell.angle_beta   90.00
_cell.angle_gamma   90.00
#
_symmetry.space_group_name_H-M   'P 1'
#
loop_
_entity.id
_entity.type
_entity.pdbx_description
1 polymer ?
#
loop_
_entity_poly.entity_id
_entity_poly.type
_entity_poly.pdbx_seq_one_letter_code
_entity_poly.pdbx_strand_id
1 'polypeptide(L)'
;MNKRETRIRIFDLQDQHCIGCQYHNSVRTYCIDDCRVGKEIYQLGTGLIFDERESKRKVKRKWDHICQQALVLRNKGYTYKKIAYQLGCHVSSLRKQLNQRGL
;
A
#
# COMPACT_ATOMS: atom_id res chain seq x y z
N MET A 1 14.11 12.07 -1.57
CA MET A 1 13.29 13.22 -1.13
C MET A 1 12.42 12.78 0.03
N ASN A 2 12.37 13.58 1.08
CA ASN A 2 11.43 13.41 2.19
C ASN A 2 10.02 13.86 1.78
N LYS A 3 8.99 13.43 2.53
CA LYS A 3 7.59 13.81 2.27
C LYS A 3 7.39 15.34 2.16
N ARG A 4 8.19 16.13 2.89
CA ARG A 4 8.16 17.60 2.83
C ARG A 4 8.70 18.12 1.50
N GLU A 5 9.85 17.63 1.06
CA GLU A 5 10.49 18.04 -0.19
C GLU A 5 9.63 17.65 -1.40
N THR A 6 9.02 16.46 -1.38
CA THR A 6 8.11 16.01 -2.44
C THR A 6 6.88 16.92 -2.55
N ARG A 7 6.32 17.40 -1.42
CA ARG A 7 5.24 18.39 -1.44
C ARG A 7 5.68 19.73 -2.01
N ILE A 8 6.84 20.23 -1.59
CA ILE A 8 7.38 21.49 -2.11
C ILE A 8 7.60 21.39 -3.63
N ARG A 9 8.12 20.26 -4.11
CA ARG A 9 8.32 20.03 -5.54
C ARG A 9 7.01 19.96 -6.33
N ILE A 10 5.96 19.36 -5.76
CA ILE A 10 4.63 19.38 -6.38
C ILE A 10 4.12 20.82 -6.49
N PHE A 11 4.25 21.62 -5.44
CA PHE A 11 3.84 23.03 -5.48
C PHE A 11 4.64 23.83 -6.51
N ASP A 12 5.97 23.65 -6.56
CA ASP A 12 6.85 24.29 -7.54
C ASP A 12 6.47 23.95 -8.99
N LEU A 13 6.18 22.67 -9.28
CA LEU A 13 5.72 22.24 -10.60
C LEU A 13 4.34 22.81 -10.97
N GLN A 14 3.44 22.92 -9.99
CA GLN A 14 2.13 23.56 -10.22
C GLN A 14 2.27 25.05 -10.47
N ASP A 15 3.14 25.74 -9.72
CA ASP A 15 3.36 27.17 -9.84
C ASP A 15 3.97 27.53 -11.20
N GLN A 16 5.03 26.82 -11.59
CA GLN A 16 5.78 27.07 -12.82
C GLN A 16 5.03 26.68 -14.10
N HIS A 17 4.20 25.64 -14.06
CA HIS A 17 3.63 25.03 -15.27
C HIS A 17 2.10 24.99 -15.32
N CYS A 18 1.41 25.14 -14.18
CA CYS A 18 -0.03 24.97 -14.12
C CYS A 18 -0.80 26.29 -13.91
N ILE A 19 -0.23 27.33 -13.29
CA ILE A 19 -0.91 28.60 -12.99
C ILE A 19 -1.51 29.29 -14.24
N GLY A 20 -0.83 29.18 -15.39
CA GLY A 20 -1.30 29.72 -16.67
C GLY A 20 -1.82 28.67 -17.65
N CYS A 21 -2.01 27.42 -17.22
CA CYS A 21 -2.33 26.33 -18.12
C CYS A 21 -3.79 26.40 -18.59
N GLN A 22 -4.00 26.31 -19.90
CA GLN A 22 -5.33 26.23 -20.52
C GLN A 22 -6.18 25.03 -20.02
N TYR A 23 -5.54 24.04 -19.41
CA TYR A 23 -6.19 22.87 -18.80
C TYR A 23 -6.24 22.92 -17.27
N HIS A 24 -5.89 24.04 -16.63
CA HIS A 24 -5.83 24.19 -15.16
C HIS A 24 -7.19 23.90 -14.47
N ASN A 25 -8.29 24.27 -15.13
CA ASN A 25 -9.67 23.97 -14.69
C ASN A 25 -10.32 22.80 -15.45
N SER A 26 -9.57 22.13 -16.33
CA SER A 26 -10.09 21.06 -17.18
C SER A 26 -10.08 19.71 -16.46
N VAL A 27 -10.69 18.72 -17.10
CA VAL A 27 -10.81 17.36 -16.58
C VAL A 27 -9.42 16.79 -16.30
N ARG A 28 -9.21 16.27 -15.08
CA ARG A 28 -7.92 15.70 -14.63
C ARG A 28 -7.36 14.59 -15.51
N THR A 29 -8.17 13.97 -16.36
CA THR A 29 -7.76 12.90 -17.28
C THR A 29 -6.63 13.37 -18.21
N TYR A 30 -6.74 14.55 -18.83
CA TYR A 30 -5.67 15.05 -19.70
C TYR A 30 -4.33 15.22 -18.95
N CYS A 31 -4.37 15.75 -17.73
CA CYS A 31 -3.16 15.95 -16.93
C CYS A 31 -2.52 14.62 -16.50
N ILE A 32 -3.30 13.56 -16.37
CA ILE A 32 -2.83 12.23 -15.96
C ILE A 32 -2.36 11.41 -17.17
N ASP A 33 -3.05 11.50 -18.30
CA ASP A 33 -2.85 10.65 -19.48
C ASP A 33 -1.92 11.26 -20.54
N ASP A 34 -1.92 12.59 -20.72
CA ASP A 34 -1.24 13.26 -21.83
C ASP A 34 -0.23 14.33 -21.40
N CYS A 35 -0.38 14.91 -20.20
CA CYS A 35 0.54 15.93 -19.70
C CYS A 35 1.76 15.33 -18.99
N ARG A 36 2.97 15.64 -19.45
CA ARG A 36 4.22 15.20 -18.80
C ARG A 36 4.35 15.73 -17.36
N VAL A 37 4.03 17.01 -17.13
CA VAL A 37 4.11 17.63 -15.79
C VAL A 37 3.03 17.05 -14.86
N GLY A 38 1.82 16.84 -15.37
CA GLY A 38 0.74 16.23 -14.60
C GLY A 38 1.02 14.78 -14.20
N LYS A 39 1.64 13.98 -15.08
CA LYS A 39 2.14 12.63 -14.76
C LYS A 39 3.16 12.64 -13.62
N GLU A 40 4.12 13.58 -13.66
CA GLU A 40 5.13 13.72 -12.62
C GLU A 40 4.50 14.12 -11.27
N ILE A 41 3.60 15.12 -11.26
CA ILE A 41 2.85 15.52 -10.06
C ILE A 41 2.05 14.33 -9.51
N TYR A 42 1.39 13.55 -10.38
CA TYR A 42 0.61 12.38 -9.96
C TYR A 42 1.49 11.29 -9.34
N GLN A 43 2.66 11.00 -9.92
CA GLN A 43 3.61 10.04 -9.36
C GLN A 43 4.17 10.51 -8.00
N LEU A 44 4.54 11.79 -7.89
CA LEU A 44 4.98 12.37 -6.62
C LEU A 44 3.87 12.35 -5.57
N GLY A 45 2.63 12.63 -5.96
CA GLY A 45 1.45 12.59 -5.09
C GLY A 45 1.10 11.18 -4.61
N THR A 46 1.13 10.18 -5.49
CA THR A 46 0.87 8.78 -5.11
C THR A 46 1.92 8.28 -4.11
N GLY A 47 3.20 8.66 -4.28
CA GLY A 47 4.27 8.36 -3.31
C GLY A 47 4.11 9.05 -1.94
N LEU A 48 3.35 10.14 -1.85
CA LEU A 48 3.03 10.81 -0.57
C LEU A 48 1.90 10.13 0.19
N ILE A 49 0.94 9.53 -0.53
CA ILE A 49 -0.26 8.89 0.02
C ILE A 49 0.03 7.42 0.35
N PHE A 50 0.66 6.69 -0.58
CA PHE A 50 1.02 5.30 -0.42
C PHE A 50 2.48 5.16 0.03
N ASP A 51 2.67 5.05 1.34
CA ASP A 51 3.92 4.53 1.86
C ASP A 51 3.91 3.00 1.68
N GLU A 52 4.42 2.52 0.54
CA GLU A 52 4.46 1.10 0.21
C GLU A 52 5.14 0.29 1.33
N ARG A 53 6.13 0.89 2.02
CA ARG A 53 6.82 0.27 3.15
C ARG A 53 5.90 0.15 4.36
N GLU A 54 5.10 1.18 4.67
CA GLU A 54 4.10 1.12 5.74
C GLU A 54 3.00 0.09 5.44
N SER A 55 2.50 0.06 4.20
CA SER A 55 1.50 -0.93 3.78
C SER A 55 2.05 -2.36 3.92
N LYS A 56 3.26 -2.61 3.42
CA LYS A 56 3.96 -3.89 3.59
C LYS A 56 4.16 -4.24 5.08
N ARG A 57 4.52 -3.27 5.91
CA ARG A 57 4.65 -3.45 7.37
C ARG A 57 3.31 -3.79 8.04
N LYS A 58 2.22 -3.12 7.66
CA LYS A 58 0.87 -3.39 8.16
C LYS A 58 0.41 -4.81 7.79
N VAL A 59 0.61 -5.22 6.53
CA VAL A 59 0.31 -6.58 6.08
C VAL A 59 1.16 -7.60 6.83
N LYS A 60 2.46 -7.35 7.02
CA LYS A 60 3.35 -8.22 7.80
C LYS A 60 2.85 -8.39 9.23
N ARG A 61 2.56 -7.29 9.93
CA ARG A 61 2.03 -7.29 11.31
C ARG A 61 0.70 -8.05 11.43
N LYS A 62 -0.20 -7.86 10.46
CA LYS A 62 -1.47 -8.61 10.41
C LYS A 62 -1.22 -10.11 10.33
N TRP A 63 -0.31 -10.54 9.46
CA TRP A 63 0.04 -11.96 9.33
C TRP A 63 0.79 -12.50 10.54
N ASP A 64 1.65 -11.71 11.18
CA ASP A 64 2.32 -12.11 12.43
C ASP A 64 1.27 -12.45 13.51
N HIS A 65 0.24 -11.61 13.66
CA HIS A 65 -0.86 -11.86 14.60
C HIS A 65 -1.67 -13.11 14.24
N ILE A 66 -2.01 -13.29 12.96
CA ILE A 66 -2.73 -14.49 12.47
C ILE A 66 -1.91 -15.76 12.75
N CYS A 67 -0.60 -15.74 12.49
CA CYS A 67 0.29 -16.88 12.75
C CYS A 67 0.38 -17.19 14.25
N GLN A 68 0.47 -16.19 15.12
CA GLN A 68 0.44 -16.38 16.58
C GLN A 68 -0.87 -17.04 17.04
N GLN A 69 -2.01 -16.55 16.56
CA GLN A 69 -3.31 -17.16 16.87
C GLN A 69 -3.42 -18.59 16.34
N ALA A 70 -2.88 -18.85 15.15
CA ALA A 70 -2.84 -20.18 14.57
C ALA A 70 -2.04 -21.16 15.44
N LEU A 71 -0.90 -20.76 16.01
CA LEU A 71 -0.12 -21.58 16.93
C LEU A 71 -0.90 -21.93 18.21
N VAL A 72 -1.60 -20.94 18.80
CA VAL A 72 -2.43 -21.17 19.99
C VAL A 72 -3.54 -22.18 19.69
N LEU A 73 -4.23 -22.04 18.56
CA LEU A 73 -5.27 -22.98 18.14
C LEU A 73 -4.68 -24.36 17.81
N ARG A 74 -3.47 -24.40 17.26
CA ARG A 74 -2.77 -25.66 16.96
C ARG A 74 -2.41 -26.42 18.23
N ASN A 75 -1.92 -25.73 19.25
CA ASN A 75 -1.65 -26.31 20.57
C ASN A 75 -2.92 -26.83 21.25
N LYS A 76 -4.09 -26.26 20.94
CA LYS A 76 -5.40 -26.76 21.38
C LYS A 76 -5.90 -27.97 20.54
N GLY A 77 -5.11 -28.47 19.60
CA GLY A 77 -5.45 -29.64 18.77
C GLY A 77 -6.23 -29.34 17.49
N TYR A 78 -6.41 -28.06 17.11
CA TYR A 78 -7.18 -27.73 15.92
C TYR A 78 -6.41 -28.06 14.62
N THR A 79 -7.15 -28.46 13.59
CA THR A 79 -6.60 -28.67 12.24
C THR A 79 -6.42 -27.35 11.52
N TYR A 80 -5.44 -27.27 10.60
CA TYR A 80 -5.22 -26.06 9.79
C TYR A 80 -6.45 -25.61 9.00
N LYS A 81 -7.34 -26.54 8.60
CA LYS A 81 -8.62 -26.22 7.96
C LYS A 81 -9.53 -25.42 8.91
N LYS A 82 -9.70 -25.91 10.15
CA LYS A 82 -10.54 -25.26 11.16
C LYS A 82 -9.96 -23.92 11.61
N ILE A 83 -8.63 -23.85 11.76
CA ILE A 83 -7.91 -22.62 12.09
C ILE A 83 -8.10 -21.56 10.99
N ALA A 84 -7.90 -21.93 9.73
CA ALA A 84 -8.03 -20.99 8.61
C ALA A 84 -9.46 -20.43 8.50
N TYR A 85 -10.47 -21.29 8.70
CA TYR A 85 -11.88 -20.88 8.77
C TYR A 85 -12.12 -19.88 9.92
N GLN A 86 -11.61 -20.16 11.12
CA GLN A 86 -11.79 -19.31 12.29
C GLN A 86 -11.04 -17.97 12.18
N LEU A 87 -9.90 -17.95 11.49
CA LEU A 87 -9.09 -16.75 11.25
C LEU A 87 -9.47 -16.00 9.96
N GLY A 88 -10.49 -16.46 9.22
CA GLY A 88 -10.96 -15.83 7.99
C GLY A 88 -9.90 -15.77 6.88
N CYS A 89 -9.01 -16.76 6.81
CA CYS A 89 -7.94 -16.80 5.81
C CYS A 89 -7.96 -18.13 5.03
N HIS A 90 -7.32 -18.15 3.87
CA HIS A 90 -7.21 -19.37 3.08
C HIS A 90 -6.14 -20.31 3.66
N VAL A 91 -6.40 -21.61 3.69
CA VAL A 91 -5.49 -22.63 4.27
C VAL A 91 -4.11 -22.58 3.61
N SER A 92 -4.06 -22.45 2.28
CA SER A 92 -2.78 -22.36 1.54
C SER A 92 -1.99 -21.11 1.92
N SER A 93 -2.68 -19.98 2.13
CA SER A 93 -2.06 -18.73 2.55
C SER A 93 -1.50 -18.85 3.97
N LEU A 94 -2.28 -19.44 4.88
CA LEU A 94 -1.85 -19.68 6.26
C LEU A 94 -0.59 -20.56 6.30
N ARG A 95 -0.57 -21.69 5.58
CA ARG A 95 0.60 -22.58 5.49
C ARG A 95 1.82 -21.86 4.92
N LYS A 96 1.65 -21.09 3.85
CA LYS A 96 2.74 -20.31 3.24
C LYS A 96 3.32 -19.30 4.23
N GLN A 97 2.45 -18.59 4.96
CA GLN A 97 2.85 -17.54 5.91
C GLN A 97 3.51 -18.11 7.17
N LEU A 98 3.11 -19.31 7.63
CA LEU A 98 3.77 -20.05 8.70
C LEU A 98 5.16 -20.52 8.29
N ASN A 99 5.28 -21.17 7.12
CA ASN A 99 6.56 -21.63 6.60
C ASN A 99 7.55 -20.48 6.37
N GLN A 100 7.08 -19.34 5.84
CA GLN A 100 7.89 -18.12 5.70
C GLN A 100 8.43 -17.56 7.03
N ARG A 101 7.86 -17.98 8.16
CA ARG A 101 8.25 -17.56 9.51
C ARG A 101 8.95 -18.67 10.29
N GLY A 102 9.19 -19.83 9.68
CA GLY A 102 9.80 -20.99 10.36
C GLY A 102 8.90 -21.62 11.43
N LEU A 103 7.58 -21.51 11.26
CA LEU A 103 6.55 -22.04 12.17
C LEU A 103 5.83 -23.26 11.59
#